data_AF-A0A8J3IEI2-F1
#
_entry.id   AF-A0A8J3IEI2-F1
#
_cell.length_a   1.000
_cell.length_b   1.000
_cell.length_c   1.000
_cell.angle_alpha   90.00
_cell.angle_beta   90.00
_cell.angle_gamma   90.00
#
_symmetry.space_group_name_H-M   'P 1'
#
loop_
_entity.id
_entity.type
_entity.pdbx_description
1 polymer ?
#
loop_
_entity_poly.entity_id
_entity_poly.type
_entity_poly.pdbx_seq_one_letter_code
_entity_poly.pdbx_strand_id
1 'polypeptide(L)'
;MYERKKKPTLEQVRMLFPFEVPDLARAARVEVGTVYQALLMRPIHREDAEKIVKALSTHTHLTLSLGHINIVLWEDYLTLWLIHATNATPPEAQEGLENAYHLVYARDQHEATLRAQSWLAHHTHLPVHTFTSCPDGFVIGRLRLFGLRPDDETDEASFEAPF
;
A
#
# COMPACT_ATOMS: atom_id res chain seq x y z
N MET A 1 26.09 -4.18 17.45
CA MET A 1 25.58 -3.99 16.07
C MET A 1 24.70 -5.19 15.80
N TYR A 2 23.39 -5.09 16.06
CA TYR A 2 22.48 -6.22 15.85
C TYR A 2 22.13 -6.26 14.37
N GLU A 3 22.63 -7.27 13.65
CA GLU A 3 22.13 -7.57 12.31
C GLU A 3 20.63 -7.87 12.42
N ARG A 4 19.79 -6.98 11.88
CA ARG A 4 18.35 -7.24 11.76
C ARG A 4 18.19 -8.48 10.86
N LYS A 5 17.71 -9.60 11.43
CA LYS A 5 17.39 -10.79 10.65
C LYS A 5 16.30 -10.43 9.64
N LYS A 6 16.65 -10.42 8.35
CA LYS A 6 15.72 -10.19 7.25
C LYS A 6 14.59 -11.22 7.33
N LYS A 7 13.32 -10.78 7.30
CA LYS A 7 12.15 -11.67 7.34
C LYS A 7 12.26 -12.72 6.22
N PRO A 8 11.95 -14.00 6.47
CA PRO A 8 11.97 -15.03 5.44
C PRO A 8 10.92 -14.75 4.36
N THR A 9 11.25 -15.04 3.10
CA THR A 9 10.28 -14.99 2.00
C THR A 9 9.34 -16.19 2.04
N LEU A 10 8.22 -16.09 1.33
CA LEU A 10 7.28 -17.22 1.22
C LEU A 10 7.93 -18.48 0.63
N GLU A 11 8.85 -18.33 -0.33
CA GLU A 11 9.63 -19.44 -0.91
C GLU A 11 10.55 -20.10 0.13
N GLN A 12 11.19 -19.30 0.99
CA GLN A 12 12.03 -19.83 2.07
C GLN A 12 11.19 -20.57 3.13
N VAL A 13 9.99 -20.07 3.44
CA VAL A 13 9.05 -20.78 4.33
C VAL A 13 8.64 -22.11 3.70
N ARG A 14 8.38 -22.15 2.38
CA ARG A 14 8.03 -23.37 1.65
C ARG A 14 9.13 -24.44 1.70
N MET A 15 10.41 -24.04 1.71
CA MET A 15 11.52 -24.97 1.88
C MET A 15 11.54 -25.66 3.25
N LEU A 16 11.07 -24.96 4.30
CA LEU A 16 11.03 -25.49 5.67
C LEU A 16 9.74 -26.27 5.95
N PHE A 17 8.63 -25.78 5.42
CA PHE A 17 7.31 -26.36 5.55
C PHE A 17 6.71 -26.57 4.16
N PRO A 18 6.99 -27.71 3.51
CA PRO A 18 6.52 -27.98 2.16
C PRO A 18 5.00 -27.85 2.07
N PHE A 19 4.54 -27.13 1.05
CA PHE A 19 3.13 -27.04 0.66
C PHE A 19 3.02 -26.98 -0.86
N GLU A 20 1.89 -27.49 -1.35
CA GLU A 20 1.48 -27.36 -2.74
C GLU A 20 0.76 -26.02 -2.95
N VAL A 21 1.16 -25.29 -4.00
CA VAL A 21 0.63 -23.95 -4.30
C VAL A 21 -0.90 -23.95 -4.46
N PRO A 22 -1.52 -24.91 -5.19
CA PRO A 22 -2.97 -24.96 -5.32
C PRO A 22 -3.71 -25.21 -4.01
N ASP A 23 -3.12 -25.99 -3.11
CA ASP A 23 -3.75 -26.33 -1.82
C ASP A 23 -3.69 -25.15 -0.85
N LEU A 24 -2.55 -24.44 -0.81
CA LEU A 24 -2.44 -23.20 -0.04
C LEU A 24 -3.40 -22.12 -0.57
N ALA A 25 -3.49 -21.96 -1.88
CA ALA A 25 -4.43 -21.01 -2.50
C ALA A 25 -5.88 -21.32 -2.12
N ARG A 26 -6.26 -22.61 -2.17
CA ARG A 26 -7.60 -23.08 -1.76
C ARG A 26 -7.85 -22.78 -0.28
N ALA A 27 -6.90 -23.07 0.60
CA ALA A 27 -7.02 -22.82 2.04
C ALA A 27 -7.13 -21.31 2.37
N ALA A 28 -6.37 -20.49 1.65
CA ALA A 28 -6.40 -19.02 1.77
C ALA A 28 -7.61 -18.37 1.09
N ARG A 29 -8.35 -19.12 0.24
CA ARG A 29 -9.44 -18.59 -0.59
C ARG A 29 -8.99 -17.43 -1.50
N VAL A 30 -7.82 -17.60 -2.10
CA VAL A 30 -7.26 -16.68 -3.10
C VAL A 30 -7.02 -17.43 -4.41
N GLU A 31 -6.81 -16.70 -5.50
CA GLU A 31 -6.43 -17.33 -6.77
C GLU A 31 -5.03 -17.96 -6.67
N VAL A 32 -4.83 -19.07 -7.38
CA VAL A 32 -3.52 -19.74 -7.46
C VAL A 32 -2.44 -18.79 -7.99
N GLY A 33 -2.82 -17.90 -8.93
CA GLY A 33 -1.94 -16.86 -9.46
C GLY A 33 -1.41 -15.92 -8.38
N THR A 34 -2.22 -15.56 -7.39
CA THR A 34 -1.82 -14.68 -6.28
C THR A 34 -0.73 -15.32 -5.42
N VAL A 35 -0.82 -16.63 -5.16
CA VAL A 35 0.22 -17.35 -4.41
C VAL A 35 1.52 -17.44 -5.22
N TYR A 36 1.45 -17.68 -6.53
CA TYR A 36 2.63 -17.64 -7.40
C TYR A 36 3.27 -16.25 -7.43
N GLN A 37 2.47 -15.18 -7.49
CA GLN A 37 2.98 -13.81 -7.42
C GLN A 37 3.74 -13.58 -6.10
N ALA A 38 3.17 -13.99 -4.97
CA ALA A 38 3.83 -13.89 -3.66
C ALA A 38 5.15 -14.67 -3.61
N LEU A 39 5.20 -15.90 -4.15
CA LEU A 39 6.43 -16.72 -4.22
C LEU A 39 7.51 -16.05 -5.08
N LEU A 40 7.10 -15.41 -6.18
CA LEU A 40 8.00 -14.68 -7.09
C LEU A 40 8.35 -13.26 -6.60
N MET A 41 8.01 -12.92 -5.35
CA MET A 41 8.22 -11.58 -4.78
C MET A 41 7.61 -10.46 -5.62
N ARG A 42 6.48 -10.75 -6.27
CA ARG A 42 5.68 -9.76 -6.99
C ARG A 42 4.65 -9.16 -6.04
N PRO A 43 4.33 -7.87 -6.19
CA PRO A 43 3.38 -7.20 -5.30
C PRO A 43 2.00 -7.85 -5.38
N ILE A 44 1.37 -8.05 -4.22
CA ILE A 44 -0.03 -8.51 -4.09
C ILE A 44 -0.79 -7.60 -3.13
N HIS A 45 -2.12 -7.68 -3.12
CA HIS A 45 -2.92 -6.89 -2.18
C HIS A 45 -2.71 -7.38 -0.74
N ARG A 46 -2.70 -6.44 0.21
CA ARG A 46 -2.54 -6.75 1.64
C ARG A 46 -3.55 -7.78 2.13
N GLU A 47 -4.81 -7.65 1.73
CA GLU A 47 -5.87 -8.58 2.14
C GLU A 47 -5.56 -10.03 1.72
N ASP A 48 -5.05 -10.22 0.51
CA ASP A 48 -4.67 -11.54 0.01
C ASP A 48 -3.41 -12.06 0.69
N ALA A 49 -2.44 -11.18 0.97
CA ALA A 49 -1.25 -11.53 1.74
C ALA A 49 -1.63 -12.02 3.14
N GLU A 50 -2.53 -11.32 3.85
CA GLU A 50 -3.03 -11.71 5.17
C GLU A 50 -3.75 -13.07 5.13
N LYS A 51 -4.57 -13.33 4.10
CA LYS A 51 -5.21 -14.64 3.89
C LYS A 51 -4.19 -15.76 3.68
N ILE A 52 -3.17 -15.53 2.86
CA ILE A 52 -2.09 -16.49 2.61
C ILE A 52 -1.34 -16.80 3.93
N VAL A 53 -0.97 -15.76 4.69
CA VAL A 53 -0.26 -15.95 5.97
C VAL A 53 -1.12 -16.67 7.01
N LYS A 54 -2.43 -16.41 7.05
CA LYS A 54 -3.36 -17.13 7.92
C LYS A 54 -3.48 -18.62 7.54
N ALA A 55 -3.53 -18.92 6.25
CA ALA A 55 -3.54 -20.30 5.78
C ALA A 55 -2.22 -21.02 6.12
N LEU A 56 -1.08 -20.34 5.96
CA LEU A 56 0.24 -20.85 6.38
C LEU A 56 0.32 -21.09 7.88
N SER A 57 -0.22 -20.20 8.70
CA SER A 57 -0.29 -20.37 10.15
C SER A 57 -1.00 -21.66 10.52
N THR A 58 -2.08 -21.98 9.79
CA THR A 58 -2.85 -23.21 9.97
C THR A 58 -2.07 -24.44 9.51
N HIS A 59 -1.37 -24.35 8.37
CA HIS A 59 -0.55 -25.44 7.81
C HIS A 59 0.67 -25.79 8.67
N THR A 60 1.30 -24.76 9.27
CA THR A 60 2.54 -24.90 10.05
C THR A 60 2.30 -25.04 11.55
N HIS A 61 1.06 -24.81 12.01
CA HIS A 61 0.69 -24.67 13.42
C HIS A 61 1.44 -23.53 14.16
N LEU A 62 1.98 -22.56 13.42
CA LEU A 62 2.64 -21.37 13.97
C LEU A 62 1.73 -20.16 13.90
N THR A 63 1.87 -19.21 14.83
CA THR A 63 1.13 -17.94 14.77
C THR A 63 1.89 -16.96 13.87
N LEU A 64 1.58 -16.95 12.57
CA LEU A 64 2.26 -16.08 11.59
C LEU A 64 1.44 -14.82 11.29
N SER A 65 2.14 -13.77 10.90
CA SER A 65 1.58 -12.49 10.47
C SER A 65 2.49 -11.88 9.41
N LEU A 66 2.08 -10.77 8.77
CA LEU A 66 2.95 -10.01 7.86
C LEU A 66 4.19 -9.40 8.57
N GLY A 67 4.19 -9.41 9.91
CA GLY A 67 5.38 -9.13 10.72
C GLY A 67 6.46 -10.21 10.60
N HIS A 68 6.08 -11.44 10.28
CA HIS A 68 6.97 -12.61 10.31
C HIS A 68 7.45 -13.07 8.93
N ILE A 69 6.68 -12.81 7.87
CA ILE A 69 6.99 -13.25 6.50
C ILE A 69 7.13 -12.03 5.59
N ASN A 70 8.17 -12.02 4.77
CA ASN A 70 8.35 -11.02 3.73
C ASN A 70 7.44 -11.33 2.54
N ILE A 71 6.42 -10.51 2.34
CA ILE A 71 5.55 -10.50 1.17
C ILE A 71 5.52 -9.07 0.66
N VAL A 72 5.79 -8.87 -0.63
CA VAL A 72 5.75 -7.56 -1.28
C VAL A 72 4.29 -7.14 -1.48
N LEU A 73 3.91 -5.96 -1.00
CA LEU A 73 2.53 -5.48 -1.08
C LEU A 73 2.38 -4.41 -2.16
N TRP A 74 1.24 -4.36 -2.86
CA TRP A 74 0.93 -3.24 -3.76
C TRP A 74 0.87 -1.90 -3.03
N GLU A 75 0.47 -1.94 -1.76
CA GLU A 75 0.37 -0.82 -0.86
C GLU A 75 1.74 -0.16 -0.60
N ASP A 76 2.84 -0.91 -0.69
CA ASP A 76 4.20 -0.40 -0.54
C ASP A 76 4.63 0.50 -1.71
N TYR A 77 3.91 0.46 -2.83
CA TYR A 77 4.15 1.26 -4.03
C TYR A 77 3.17 2.43 -4.17
N LEU A 78 2.29 2.65 -3.19
CA LEU A 78 1.35 3.75 -3.24
C LEU A 78 2.04 5.06 -2.89
N THR A 79 1.91 6.05 -3.77
CA THR A 79 2.34 7.42 -3.50
C THR A 79 1.13 8.25 -3.08
N LEU A 80 1.29 9.20 -2.16
CA LEU A 80 0.24 10.18 -1.88
C LEU A 80 0.13 11.13 -3.07
N TRP A 81 -1.08 11.37 -3.59
CA TRP A 81 -1.36 12.31 -4.66
C TRP A 81 -2.26 13.43 -4.14
N LEU A 82 -1.83 14.67 -4.36
CA LEU A 82 -2.64 15.86 -4.19
C LEU A 82 -3.32 16.18 -5.51
N ILE A 83 -4.65 16.22 -5.48
CA ILE A 83 -5.50 16.61 -6.59
C ILE A 83 -5.99 18.01 -6.26
N HIS A 84 -5.74 18.96 -7.15
CA HIS A 84 -6.18 20.34 -7.00
C HIS A 84 -7.10 20.69 -8.18
N ALA A 85 -8.31 21.12 -7.85
CA ALA A 85 -9.28 21.63 -8.81
C ALA A 85 -9.40 23.17 -8.63
N THR A 86 -9.35 23.89 -9.76
CA THR A 86 -9.44 25.35 -9.81
C THR A 86 -10.29 25.81 -10.98
N ASN A 87 -10.77 27.05 -10.90
CA ASN A 87 -11.34 27.76 -12.02
C ASN A 87 -10.28 28.13 -13.07
N ALA A 88 -10.69 28.14 -14.33
CA ALA A 88 -9.82 28.45 -15.48
C ALA A 88 -9.52 29.95 -15.64
N THR A 89 -10.11 30.81 -14.81
CA THR A 89 -9.93 32.26 -14.88
C THR A 89 -8.58 32.66 -14.28
N PRO A 90 -7.77 33.48 -14.99
CA PRO A 90 -6.46 33.90 -14.52
C PRO A 90 -6.56 34.68 -13.20
N PRO A 91 -5.52 34.59 -12.33
CA PRO A 91 -5.53 35.05 -10.94
C PRO A 91 -5.67 36.57 -10.75
N GLU A 92 -5.78 37.34 -11.84
CA GLU A 92 -5.84 38.80 -11.80
C GLU A 92 -7.28 39.35 -11.70
N ALA A 93 -8.32 38.50 -11.82
CA ALA A 93 -9.70 38.99 -11.97
C ALA A 93 -10.69 38.65 -10.84
N GLN A 94 -10.36 37.82 -9.84
CA GLN A 94 -11.33 37.45 -8.79
C GLN A 94 -10.67 37.32 -7.41
N GLU A 95 -11.06 38.19 -6.48
CA GLU A 95 -10.97 37.93 -5.04
C GLU A 95 -11.84 36.71 -4.73
N GLY A 96 -11.22 35.61 -4.26
CA GLY A 96 -11.92 34.37 -3.92
C GLY A 96 -11.81 33.26 -4.95
N LEU A 97 -10.59 32.91 -5.37
CA LEU A 97 -10.34 31.65 -6.10
C LEU A 97 -10.87 30.46 -5.27
N GLU A 98 -11.99 29.90 -5.72
CA GLU A 98 -12.50 28.62 -5.22
C GLU A 98 -11.52 27.52 -5.62
N ASN A 99 -10.68 27.12 -4.66
CA ASN A 99 -9.78 25.99 -4.80
C ASN A 99 -10.35 24.82 -4.02
N ALA A 100 -10.40 23.64 -4.65
CA ALA A 100 -10.74 22.40 -3.98
C ALA A 100 -9.56 21.44 -4.03
N TYR A 101 -9.31 20.76 -2.91
CA TYR A 101 -8.21 19.81 -2.78
C TYR A 101 -8.73 18.44 -2.38
N HIS A 102 -8.14 17.40 -2.96
CA HIS A 102 -8.40 16.01 -2.60
C HIS A 102 -7.11 15.22 -2.56
N LEU A 103 -7.07 14.19 -1.72
CA LEU A 103 -5.87 13.42 -1.44
C LEU A 103 -6.19 11.94 -1.62
N VAL A 104 -5.40 11.26 -2.43
CA VAL A 104 -5.56 9.82 -2.68
C VAL A 104 -4.20 9.14 -2.67
N TYR A 105 -4.15 7.89 -2.23
CA TYR A 105 -2.97 7.04 -2.43
C TYR A 105 -3.13 6.26 -3.74
N ALA A 106 -2.15 6.35 -4.63
CA ALA A 106 -2.17 5.71 -5.94
C ALA A 106 -0.75 5.42 -6.45
N ARG A 107 -0.60 4.38 -7.27
CA ARG A 107 0.71 4.00 -7.83
C ARG A 107 1.18 4.94 -8.93
N ASP A 108 0.23 5.52 -9.66
CA ASP A 108 0.48 6.46 -10.75
C ASP A 108 -0.68 7.47 -10.88
N GLN A 109 -0.52 8.42 -11.81
CA GLN A 109 -1.54 9.44 -12.07
C GLN A 109 -2.85 8.86 -12.62
N HIS A 110 -2.80 7.75 -13.35
CA HIS A 110 -3.99 7.13 -13.91
C HIS A 110 -4.87 6.55 -12.81
N GLU A 111 -4.27 5.80 -11.88
CA GLU A 111 -4.93 5.28 -10.69
C GLU A 111 -5.41 6.41 -9.77
N ALA A 112 -4.62 7.49 -9.61
CA ALA A 112 -5.05 8.67 -8.86
C ALA A 112 -6.32 9.29 -9.47
N THR A 113 -6.38 9.37 -10.80
CA THR A 113 -7.56 9.87 -11.52
C THR A 113 -8.76 8.96 -11.31
N LEU A 114 -8.60 7.64 -11.44
CA LEU A 114 -9.66 6.66 -11.20
C LEU A 114 -10.22 6.79 -9.78
N ARG A 115 -9.35 6.85 -8.77
CA ARG A 115 -9.74 7.00 -7.36
C ARG A 115 -10.42 8.33 -7.08
N ALA A 116 -10.07 9.38 -7.82
CA ALA A 116 -10.65 10.71 -7.70
C ALA A 116 -11.96 10.89 -8.49
N GLN A 117 -12.40 9.94 -9.33
CA GLN A 117 -13.51 10.14 -10.26
C GLN A 117 -14.79 10.62 -9.58
N SER A 118 -15.16 10.02 -8.44
CA SER A 118 -16.34 10.43 -7.70
C SER A 118 -16.19 11.86 -7.19
N TRP A 119 -15.03 12.22 -6.64
CA TRP A 119 -14.76 13.59 -6.17
C TRP A 119 -14.77 14.61 -7.32
N LEU A 120 -14.15 14.29 -8.45
CA LEU A 120 -14.14 15.13 -9.66
C LEU A 120 -15.56 15.36 -10.19
N ALA A 121 -16.42 14.33 -10.17
CA ALA A 121 -17.81 14.44 -10.58
C ALA A 121 -18.64 15.40 -9.68
N HIS A 122 -18.23 15.62 -8.43
CA HIS A 122 -18.86 16.62 -7.55
C HIS A 122 -18.29 18.04 -7.74
N HIS A 123 -17.12 18.18 -8.38
CA HIS A 123 -16.43 19.46 -8.57
C HIS A 123 -16.37 19.87 -10.05
N THR A 124 -17.43 19.58 -10.81
CA THR A 124 -17.54 19.94 -12.23
C THR A 124 -17.51 21.45 -12.50
N HIS A 125 -17.78 22.26 -11.48
CA HIS A 125 -17.65 23.72 -11.55
C HIS A 125 -16.20 24.21 -11.59
N LEU A 126 -15.21 23.35 -11.24
CA LEU A 126 -13.78 23.65 -11.26
C LEU A 126 -13.09 22.85 -12.37
N PRO A 127 -13.07 23.33 -13.63
CA PRO A 127 -12.71 22.51 -14.79
C PRO A 127 -11.22 22.20 -14.93
N VAL A 128 -10.34 22.92 -14.22
CA VAL A 128 -8.90 22.70 -14.29
C VAL A 128 -8.49 21.79 -13.13
N HIS A 129 -8.01 20.60 -13.46
CA HIS A 129 -7.54 19.62 -12.48
C HIS A 129 -6.04 19.38 -12.64
N THR A 130 -5.30 19.48 -11.54
CA THR A 130 -3.88 19.14 -11.48
C THR A 130 -3.67 18.01 -10.49
N PHE A 131 -2.72 17.12 -10.83
CA PHE A 131 -2.38 15.95 -10.03
C PHE A 131 -0.90 16.05 -9.69
N THR A 132 -0.57 16.14 -8.41
CA THR A 132 0.81 16.27 -7.93
C THR A 132 1.14 15.10 -7.04
N SER A 133 2.21 14.37 -7.36
CA SER A 133 2.73 13.32 -6.49
C SER A 133 3.45 13.95 -5.29
N CYS A 134 3.16 13.43 -4.11
CA CYS A 134 3.73 13.83 -2.82
C CYS A 134 4.38 12.61 -2.16
N PRO A 135 5.50 12.09 -2.70
CA PRO A 135 6.15 10.87 -2.20
C PRO A 135 6.62 10.98 -0.75
N ASP A 136 6.91 12.19 -0.28
CA ASP A 136 7.37 12.45 1.08
C ASP A 136 6.21 12.81 2.04
N GLY A 137 4.98 12.78 1.52
CA GLY A 137 3.80 13.25 2.22
C GLY A 137 3.54 14.74 2.05
N PHE A 138 2.61 15.26 2.86
CA PHE A 138 2.19 16.65 2.83
C PHE A 138 1.96 17.17 4.25
N VAL A 139 2.33 18.43 4.50
CA VAL A 139 2.14 19.10 5.80
C VAL A 139 1.27 20.33 5.60
N ILE A 140 0.11 20.36 6.25
CA ILE A 140 -0.79 21.53 6.29
C ILE A 140 -0.95 21.97 7.74
N GLY A 141 -0.26 23.04 8.13
CA GLY A 141 -0.29 23.53 9.51
C GLY A 141 0.19 22.47 10.49
N ARG A 142 -0.73 21.90 11.28
CA ARG A 142 -0.46 20.80 12.22
C ARG A 142 -0.81 19.40 11.68
N LEU A 143 -1.46 19.32 10.52
CA LEU A 143 -1.83 18.05 9.90
C LEU A 143 -0.62 17.54 9.09
N ARG A 144 -0.16 16.32 9.42
CA ARG A 144 0.90 15.63 8.68
C ARG A 144 0.31 14.40 8.02
N LEU A 145 0.33 14.37 6.70
CA LEU A 145 -0.03 13.23 5.88
C LEU A 145 1.27 12.58 5.43
N PHE A 146 1.49 11.33 5.82
CA PHE A 146 2.72 10.64 5.49
C PHE A 146 2.69 10.16 4.04
N GLY A 147 3.81 10.28 3.33
CA GLY A 147 4.02 9.49 2.14
C GLY A 147 4.24 8.04 2.57
N LEU A 148 3.63 7.07 1.89
CA LEU A 148 4.01 5.68 2.04
C LEU A 148 5.32 5.50 1.26
N ARG A 149 6.45 5.85 1.88
CA ARG A 149 7.74 5.38 1.38
C ARG A 149 7.87 3.91 1.76
N PRO A 150 8.21 3.01 0.82
CA PRO A 150 8.69 1.70 1.21
C PRO A 150 9.99 1.91 2.01
N ASP A 151 9.91 1.62 3.30
CA ASP A 151 10.96 1.68 4.32
C ASP A 151 11.65 3.03 4.56
N ASP A 152 11.01 3.88 5.37
CA ASP A 152 11.75 4.59 6.43
C ASP A 152 11.39 3.87 7.75
N GLU A 153 12.23 2.88 8.10
CA GLU A 153 12.20 2.11 9.35
C GLU A 153 12.11 3.06 10.55
N THR A 154 10.91 3.24 11.10
CA THR A 154 10.73 3.85 12.42
C THR A 154 10.66 2.74 13.45
N ASP A 155 11.72 2.66 14.26
CA ASP A 155 11.81 1.87 15.48
C ASP A 155 10.57 2.11 16.35
N GLU A 156 9.86 1.04 16.70
CA GLU A 156 9.34 0.77 18.04
C GLU A 156 8.56 -0.54 18.07
N ALA A 157 9.16 -1.55 18.72
CA ALA A 157 8.56 -2.55 19.60
C ALA A 157 9.44 -3.79 19.56
N SER A 158 10.44 -3.76 20.43
CA SER A 158 11.12 -4.93 20.98
C SER A 158 10.14 -6.07 21.23
N PHE A 159 10.45 -7.25 20.69
CA PHE A 159 10.01 -8.49 21.29
C PHE A 159 11.18 -9.47 21.34
N GLU A 160 11.77 -9.56 22.53
CA GLU A 160 12.46 -10.77 22.96
C GLU A 160 11.41 -11.85 23.21
N ALA A 161 11.56 -13.01 22.58
CA ALA A 161 11.13 -14.26 23.18
C ALA A 161 12.04 -15.41 22.71
N PRO A 162 12.33 -16.38 23.59
CA PRO A 162 13.41 -17.34 23.44
C PRO A 162 13.02 -18.55 22.58
N PHE A 163 14.07 -19.27 22.15
CA PHE A 163 14.13 -20.58 21.48
C PHE A 163 14.15 -20.55 19.95
#